data_AF-A0A924MBA5-F1
#
_entry.id   AF-A0A924MBA5-F1
#
_cell.length_a   1.000
_cell.length_b   1.000
_cell.length_c   1.000
_cell.angle_alpha   90.00
_cell.angle_beta   90.00
_cell.angle_gamma   90.00
#
_symmetry.space_group_name_H-M   'P 1'
#
loop_
_entity.id
_entity.type
_entity.pdbx_description
1 polymer ?
#
loop_
_entity_poly.entity_id
_entity_poly.type
_entity_poly.pdbx_seq_one_letter_code
_entity_poly.pdbx_strand_id
1 'polypeptide(L)'
;MIYLLLSHQWKAFWRSRNAGKSIAIQIFIGFLTLYFLAVALILGFTLGKIIKQVLPGQDVVTAFCGFILYYFSFDILLRFMLQELPTVAVQPYLAHNIKRKQLVNFLNVRSLFTFLNLLPLILFIPFSITTIGKAHGALVALGFVISIVALCVSNHFLILFIKRKTVISSWWMVGFFVAVVLFMAGDYFQIFSVQKISTYLFTALLQHVWFCIVAIGLAVLSFINNSNFLFNNLYVEEMTKSS
;
A
#
# COMPACT_ATOMS: atom_id res chain seq x y z
N MET A 1 -14.60 -17.27 -12.19
CA MET A 1 -13.64 -16.70 -13.16
C MET A 1 -12.40 -16.09 -12.50
N ILE A 2 -12.51 -15.16 -11.54
CA ILE A 2 -11.31 -14.54 -10.94
C ILE A 2 -10.38 -15.56 -10.23
N TYR A 3 -10.96 -16.51 -9.51
CA TYR A 3 -10.24 -17.63 -8.89
C TYR A 3 -9.48 -18.48 -9.91
N LEU A 4 -10.07 -18.71 -11.10
CA LEU A 4 -9.43 -19.46 -12.18
C LEU A 4 -8.18 -18.71 -12.67
N LEU A 5 -8.29 -17.41 -12.95
CA LEU A 5 -7.16 -16.58 -13.41
C LEU A 5 -6.05 -16.50 -12.35
N LEU A 6 -6.40 -16.39 -11.07
CA LEU A 6 -5.43 -16.44 -9.96
C LEU A 6 -4.74 -17.81 -9.87
N SER A 7 -5.49 -18.91 -10.06
CA SER A 7 -4.91 -20.27 -10.07
C SER A 7 -3.94 -20.48 -11.23
N HIS A 8 -4.23 -19.91 -12.41
CA HIS A 8 -3.36 -19.97 -13.58
C HIS A 8 -2.06 -19.21 -13.31
N GLN A 9 -2.12 -18.03 -12.67
CA GLN A 9 -0.92 -17.30 -12.24
C GLN A 9 -0.09 -18.07 -11.22
N TRP A 10 -0.74 -18.71 -10.24
CA TRP A 10 -0.04 -19.52 -9.25
C TRP A 10 0.73 -20.67 -9.94
N LYS A 11 0.08 -21.37 -10.87
CA LYS A 11 0.71 -22.43 -11.67
C LYS A 11 1.82 -21.87 -12.56
N ALA A 12 1.63 -20.70 -13.18
CA ALA A 12 2.63 -20.04 -14.01
C ALA A 12 3.87 -19.62 -13.20
N PHE A 13 3.69 -19.10 -11.98
CA PHE A 13 4.77 -18.75 -11.06
C PHE A 13 5.62 -19.96 -10.68
N TRP A 14 4.99 -21.09 -10.36
CA TRP A 14 5.72 -22.32 -10.06
C TRP A 14 6.43 -22.92 -11.28
N ARG A 15 5.85 -22.77 -12.48
CA ARG A 15 6.48 -23.24 -13.74
C ARG A 15 7.64 -22.35 -14.20
N SER A 16 7.53 -21.03 -14.06
CA SER A 16 8.61 -20.09 -14.41
C SER A 16 9.79 -20.16 -13.43
N ARG A 17 9.56 -20.74 -12.25
CA ARG A 17 10.62 -21.07 -11.27
C ARG A 17 11.70 -21.98 -11.85
N ASN A 18 11.34 -22.80 -12.85
CA ASN A 18 12.24 -23.66 -13.62
C ASN A 18 12.82 -22.97 -14.89
N ALA A 19 12.41 -21.73 -15.20
CA ALA A 19 12.84 -20.99 -16.37
C ALA A 19 13.97 -20.01 -16.00
N GLY A 20 15.20 -20.52 -15.94
CA GLY A 20 16.43 -19.73 -16.16
C GLY A 20 16.94 -18.80 -15.04
N LYS A 21 16.17 -18.44 -14.02
CA LYS A 21 16.72 -17.76 -12.83
C LYS A 21 17.40 -18.78 -11.92
N SER A 22 18.64 -18.51 -11.48
CA SER A 22 19.34 -19.43 -10.58
C SER A 22 18.49 -19.65 -9.32
N ILE A 23 18.30 -20.92 -8.94
CA ILE A 23 17.56 -21.31 -7.74
C ILE A 23 18.10 -20.55 -6.51
N ALA A 24 19.42 -20.29 -6.49
CA ALA A 24 20.09 -19.46 -5.49
C ALA A 24 19.49 -18.05 -5.35
N ILE A 25 19.25 -17.32 -6.45
CA ILE A 25 18.64 -15.97 -6.39
C ILE A 25 17.24 -16.03 -5.78
N GLN A 26 16.46 -17.05 -6.11
CA GLN A 26 15.10 -17.18 -5.59
C GLN A 26 15.07 -17.51 -4.10
N ILE A 27 15.96 -18.41 -3.65
CA ILE A 27 16.14 -18.72 -2.24
C ILE A 27 16.56 -17.45 -1.49
N PHE A 28 17.52 -16.71 -2.04
CA PHE A 28 17.99 -15.45 -1.46
C PHE A 28 16.87 -14.41 -1.32
N ILE A 29 16.07 -14.17 -2.38
CA ILE A 29 14.94 -13.23 -2.34
C ILE A 29 13.89 -13.70 -1.33
N GLY A 30 13.57 -15.00 -1.30
CA GLY A 30 12.61 -15.56 -0.35
C GLY A 30 13.06 -15.40 1.10
N PHE A 31 14.33 -15.71 1.38
CA PHE A 31 14.94 -15.52 2.69
C PHE A 31 14.93 -14.05 3.12
N LEU A 32 15.37 -13.14 2.24
CA LEU A 32 15.39 -11.70 2.51
C LEU A 32 13.98 -11.15 2.77
N THR A 33 12.99 -11.62 2.01
CA THR A 33 11.58 -11.26 2.22
C THR A 33 11.12 -11.70 3.62
N LEU A 34 11.35 -12.97 3.98
CA LEU A 34 10.96 -13.50 5.29
C LEU A 34 11.68 -12.78 6.44
N TYR A 35 12.96 -12.48 6.26
CA TYR A 35 13.76 -11.69 7.21
C TYR A 35 13.12 -10.33 7.46
N PHE A 36 12.81 -9.56 6.41
CA PHE A 36 12.16 -8.26 6.59
C PHE A 36 10.79 -8.35 7.23
N LEU A 37 9.99 -9.36 6.90
CA LEU A 37 8.68 -9.57 7.55
C LEU A 37 8.85 -9.89 9.05
N ALA A 38 9.83 -10.71 9.41
CA ALA A 38 10.13 -11.02 10.80
C ALA A 38 10.59 -9.78 11.57
N VAL A 39 11.45 -8.96 10.97
CA VAL A 39 11.87 -7.66 11.55
C VAL A 39 10.67 -6.73 11.72
N ALA A 40 9.80 -6.59 10.71
CA ALA A 40 8.60 -5.76 10.81
C ALA A 40 7.66 -6.24 11.91
N LEU A 41 7.51 -7.55 12.10
CA LEU A 41 6.68 -8.13 13.15
C LEU A 41 7.25 -7.83 14.55
N ILE A 42 8.55 -8.05 14.75
CA ILE A 42 9.24 -7.74 16.01
C ILE A 42 9.15 -6.24 16.32
N LEU A 43 9.37 -5.39 15.31
CA LEU A 43 9.18 -3.95 15.42
C LEU A 43 7.74 -3.63 15.81
N GLY A 44 6.73 -4.26 15.21
CA GLY A 44 5.33 -4.03 15.56
C GLY A 44 5.01 -4.30 17.03
N PHE A 45 5.54 -5.38 17.60
CA PHE A 45 5.38 -5.68 19.04
C PHE A 45 6.18 -4.76 19.96
N THR A 46 7.33 -4.27 19.50
CA THR A 46 8.24 -3.42 20.30
C THR A 46 8.02 -1.93 20.08
N LEU A 47 7.22 -1.53 19.08
CA LEU A 47 7.04 -0.15 18.65
C LEU A 47 6.60 0.76 19.81
N GLY A 48 5.70 0.30 20.68
CA GLY A 48 5.28 1.07 21.84
C GLY A 48 6.40 1.33 22.85
N LYS A 49 7.34 0.38 23.01
CA LYS A 49 8.53 0.58 23.85
C LYS A 49 9.51 1.54 23.20
N ILE A 50 9.71 1.41 21.89
CA ILE A 50 10.58 2.29 21.10
C ILE A 50 10.08 3.74 21.19
N ILE A 51 8.79 3.97 20.97
CA ILE A 51 8.18 5.31 21.07
C ILE A 51 8.40 5.89 22.46
N LYS A 52 8.18 5.11 23.52
CA LYS A 52 8.38 5.56 24.91
C LYS A 52 9.84 5.94 25.22
N GLN A 53 10.81 5.28 24.58
CA GLN A 53 12.24 5.57 24.75
C GLN A 53 12.67 6.81 23.94
N VAL A 54 12.19 6.95 22.71
CA VAL A 54 12.56 8.06 21.81
C VAL A 54 11.86 9.35 22.19
N LEU A 55 10.61 9.28 22.65
CA LEU A 55 9.78 10.42 23.06
C LEU A 55 9.36 10.27 24.53
N PRO A 56 10.29 10.41 25.48
CA PRO A 56 9.97 10.28 26.89
C PRO A 56 8.98 11.38 27.31
N GLY A 57 7.91 10.98 28.00
CA GLY A 57 6.88 11.88 28.53
C GLY A 57 5.68 12.13 27.61
N GLN A 58 5.69 11.65 26.37
CA GLN A 58 4.49 11.66 25.52
C GLN A 58 3.69 10.37 25.67
N ASP A 59 2.37 10.48 25.52
CA ASP A 59 1.49 9.31 25.42
C ASP A 59 1.83 8.53 24.13
N VAL A 60 2.06 7.22 24.29
CA VAL A 60 2.54 6.33 23.22
C VAL A 60 1.53 6.24 22.08
N VAL A 61 0.23 6.21 22.42
CA VAL A 61 -0.84 6.09 21.43
C VAL A 61 -0.99 7.40 20.64
N THR A 62 -0.94 8.53 21.32
CA THR A 62 -1.02 9.86 20.70
C THR A 62 0.18 10.13 19.79
N ALA A 63 1.40 9.77 20.22
CA ALA A 63 2.59 9.86 19.38
C ALA A 63 2.46 8.98 18.14
N PHE A 64 1.97 7.74 18.28
CA PHE A 64 1.69 6.85 17.15
C PHE A 64 0.68 7.47 16.17
N CYS A 65 -0.40 8.08 16.67
CA CYS A 65 -1.40 8.77 15.85
C CYS A 65 -0.77 9.84 14.94
N GLY A 66 0.25 10.56 15.42
CA GLY A 66 0.99 11.54 14.62
C GLY A 66 1.84 10.94 13.51
N PHE A 67 2.30 9.69 13.66
CA PHE A 67 3.20 9.04 12.69
C PHE A 67 2.50 8.34 11.54
N ILE A 68 1.20 8.02 11.65
CA ILE A 68 0.52 7.17 10.66
C ILE A 68 0.52 7.81 9.27
N LEU A 69 0.03 9.04 9.10
CA LEU A 69 0.04 9.69 7.78
C LEU A 69 1.45 10.01 7.29
N TYR A 70 2.38 10.29 8.21
CA TYR A 70 3.77 10.52 7.83
C TYR A 70 4.39 9.26 7.22
N TYR A 71 4.16 8.09 7.84
CA TYR A 71 4.54 6.80 7.29
C TYR A 71 3.91 6.57 5.93
N PHE A 72 2.59 6.75 5.79
CA PHE A 72 1.91 6.52 4.52
C PHE A 72 2.31 7.52 3.43
N SER A 73 2.74 8.73 3.80
CA SER A 73 3.31 9.70 2.84
C SER A 73 4.65 9.22 2.29
N PHE A 74 5.53 8.72 3.16
CA PHE A 74 6.80 8.13 2.75
C PHE A 74 6.61 6.83 1.95
N ASP A 75 5.65 6.00 2.34
CA ASP A 75 5.26 4.77 1.66
C ASP A 75 4.83 5.02 0.20
N ILE A 76 4.13 6.12 -0.10
CA ILE A 76 3.81 6.51 -1.49
C ILE A 76 5.08 6.69 -2.32
N LEU A 77 6.11 7.35 -1.78
CA LEU A 77 7.38 7.59 -2.47
C LEU A 77 8.12 6.29 -2.74
N LEU A 78 8.24 5.45 -1.71
CA LEU A 78 8.86 4.14 -1.84
C LEU A 78 8.14 3.28 -2.87
N ARG A 79 6.81 3.28 -2.88
CA ARG A 79 6.02 2.55 -3.88
C ARG A 79 6.20 3.11 -5.28
N PHE A 80 6.34 4.43 -5.43
CA PHE A 80 6.64 5.02 -6.74
C PHE A 80 7.95 4.47 -7.31
N MET A 81 8.94 4.17 -6.48
CA MET A 81 10.19 3.59 -6.97
C MET A 81 10.09 2.07 -7.14
N LEU A 82 9.59 1.36 -6.13
CA LEU A 82 9.72 -0.10 -6.03
C LEU A 82 8.57 -0.91 -6.64
N GLN A 83 7.35 -0.33 -6.75
CA GLN A 83 6.16 -1.11 -7.08
C GLN A 83 5.98 -1.31 -8.60
N GLU A 84 6.05 -2.54 -9.10
CA GLU A 84 5.83 -2.82 -10.52
C GLU A 84 4.33 -2.86 -10.90
N LEU A 85 4.01 -2.45 -12.13
CA LEU A 85 2.65 -2.56 -12.68
C LEU A 85 2.36 -4.03 -13.05
N PRO A 86 1.19 -4.59 -12.67
CA PRO A 86 0.86 -6.00 -12.93
C PRO A 86 0.52 -6.33 -14.39
N THR A 87 0.77 -5.43 -15.35
CA THR A 87 0.29 -5.51 -16.74
C THR A 87 0.83 -6.73 -17.51
N VAL A 88 2.05 -7.18 -17.19
CA VAL A 88 2.67 -8.37 -17.81
C VAL A 88 1.84 -9.64 -17.62
N ALA A 89 1.00 -9.75 -16.57
CA ALA A 89 0.18 -10.94 -16.39
C ALA A 89 -1.08 -11.00 -17.25
N VAL A 90 -1.48 -9.90 -17.90
CA VAL A 90 -2.72 -9.86 -18.70
C VAL A 90 -2.48 -10.15 -20.17
N GLN A 91 -1.28 -9.90 -20.70
CA GLN A 91 -0.89 -10.21 -22.07
C GLN A 91 -1.41 -11.56 -22.62
N PRO A 92 -1.20 -12.73 -21.96
CA PRO A 92 -1.67 -14.01 -22.50
C PRO A 92 -3.21 -14.15 -22.54
N TYR A 93 -3.92 -13.36 -21.73
CA TYR A 93 -5.38 -13.39 -21.63
C TYR A 93 -6.07 -12.47 -22.63
N LEU A 94 -5.37 -11.54 -23.28
CA LEU A 94 -5.97 -10.62 -24.24
C LEU A 94 -6.29 -11.24 -25.58
N ALA A 95 -5.54 -12.27 -25.99
CA ALA A 95 -5.86 -13.06 -27.18
C ALA A 95 -7.11 -13.95 -26.99
N HIS A 96 -7.58 -14.10 -25.75
CA HIS A 96 -8.75 -14.90 -25.42
C HIS A 96 -9.97 -14.00 -25.23
N ASN A 97 -11.17 -14.51 -25.52
CA ASN A 97 -12.46 -13.80 -25.41
C ASN A 97 -12.90 -13.59 -23.95
N ILE A 98 -12.06 -13.00 -23.11
CA ILE A 98 -12.34 -12.68 -21.71
C ILE A 98 -12.86 -11.25 -21.62
N LYS A 99 -13.95 -11.02 -20.88
CA LYS A 99 -14.55 -9.69 -20.75
C LYS A 99 -13.56 -8.72 -20.10
N ARG A 100 -13.41 -7.52 -20.66
CA ARG A 100 -12.52 -6.46 -20.14
C ARG A 100 -12.67 -6.23 -18.62
N LYS A 101 -13.91 -6.15 -18.13
CA LYS A 101 -14.21 -5.98 -16.69
C LYS A 101 -13.61 -7.09 -15.81
N GLN A 102 -13.55 -8.32 -16.30
CA GLN A 102 -12.95 -9.44 -15.58
C GLN A 102 -11.43 -9.31 -15.49
N LEU A 103 -10.78 -8.83 -16.56
CA LEU A 103 -9.34 -8.55 -16.57
C LEU A 103 -8.98 -7.42 -15.62
N VAL A 104 -9.75 -6.32 -15.61
CA VAL A 104 -9.56 -5.20 -14.69
C VAL A 104 -9.66 -5.66 -13.23
N ASN A 105 -10.71 -6.39 -12.88
CA ASN A 105 -10.88 -6.92 -11.52
C ASN A 105 -9.74 -7.87 -11.13
N PHE A 106 -9.33 -8.74 -12.05
CA PHE A 106 -8.20 -9.65 -11.85
C PHE A 106 -6.89 -8.89 -11.60
N LEU A 107 -6.59 -7.86 -12.40
CA LEU A 107 -5.40 -7.02 -12.21
C LEU A 107 -5.39 -6.32 -10.86
N ASN A 108 -6.53 -5.74 -10.46
CA ASN A 108 -6.65 -5.04 -9.20
C ASN A 108 -6.46 -5.99 -8.01
N VAL A 109 -7.14 -7.14 -8.01
CA VAL A 109 -7.00 -8.14 -6.94
C VAL A 109 -5.58 -8.68 -6.88
N ARG A 110 -4.99 -9.03 -8.03
CA ARG A 110 -3.59 -9.50 -8.10
C ARG A 110 -2.63 -8.47 -7.49
N SER A 111 -2.83 -7.20 -7.82
CA SER A 111 -1.93 -6.14 -7.37
C SER A 111 -1.91 -5.95 -5.86
N LEU A 112 -2.96 -6.34 -5.14
CA LEU A 112 -3.01 -6.22 -3.68
C LEU A 112 -2.01 -7.17 -2.99
N PHE A 113 -1.66 -8.29 -3.62
CA PHE A 113 -0.72 -9.27 -3.09
C PHE A 113 0.74 -8.89 -3.39
N THR A 114 1.20 -7.81 -2.77
CA THR A 114 2.59 -7.35 -2.86
C THR A 114 3.25 -7.29 -1.49
N PHE A 115 4.56 -7.50 -1.45
CA PHE A 115 5.36 -7.37 -0.22
C PHE A 115 5.18 -5.99 0.45
N LEU A 116 5.10 -4.93 -0.36
CA LEU A 116 4.90 -3.56 0.12
C LEU A 116 3.53 -3.36 0.80
N ASN A 117 2.48 -4.10 0.41
CA ASN A 117 1.20 -4.06 1.14
C ASN A 117 1.26 -4.85 2.44
N LEU A 118 2.04 -5.92 2.50
CA LEU A 118 2.14 -6.76 3.68
C LEU A 118 2.95 -6.11 4.80
N LEU A 119 4.00 -5.36 4.45
CA LEU A 119 4.91 -4.73 5.41
C LEU A 119 4.23 -3.78 6.42
N PRO A 120 3.43 -2.77 6.01
CA PRO A 120 2.73 -1.90 6.96
C PRO A 120 1.70 -2.64 7.81
N LEU A 121 1.06 -3.68 7.27
CA LEU A 121 0.08 -4.47 8.00
C LEU A 121 0.76 -5.27 9.12
N ILE A 122 1.84 -5.97 8.80
CA ILE A 122 2.61 -6.74 9.79
C ILE A 122 3.26 -5.82 10.83
N LEU A 123 3.65 -4.61 10.46
CA LEU A 123 4.20 -3.63 11.38
C LEU A 123 3.14 -3.07 12.35
N PHE A 124 2.00 -2.60 11.85
CA PHE A 124 1.07 -1.82 12.66
C PHE A 124 -0.06 -2.62 13.31
N ILE A 125 -0.43 -3.79 12.78
CA ILE A 125 -1.48 -4.63 13.37
C ILE A 125 -1.08 -5.12 14.78
N PRO A 126 0.13 -5.67 15.02
CA PRO A 126 0.55 -6.08 16.36
C PRO A 126 0.53 -4.92 17.34
N PHE A 127 1.00 -3.74 16.94
CA PHE A 127 0.98 -2.53 17.76
C PHE A 127 -0.46 -2.15 18.14
N SER A 128 -1.37 -2.14 17.17
CA SER A 128 -2.78 -1.80 17.37
C SER A 128 -3.45 -2.74 18.37
N ILE A 129 -3.20 -4.06 18.26
CA ILE A 129 -3.80 -5.04 19.18
C ILE A 129 -3.18 -4.95 20.58
N THR A 130 -1.85 -4.85 20.68
CA THR A 130 -1.15 -4.97 21.97
C THR A 130 -1.07 -3.68 22.77
N THR A 131 -0.98 -2.53 22.11
CA THR A 131 -0.84 -1.22 22.77
C THR A 131 -2.18 -0.50 22.80
N ILE A 132 -2.79 -0.26 21.63
CA ILE A 132 -4.09 0.44 21.56
C ILE A 132 -5.19 -0.41 22.17
N GLY A 133 -5.23 -1.72 21.88
CA GLY A 133 -6.25 -2.63 22.42
C GLY A 133 -6.24 -2.74 23.94
N LYS A 134 -5.06 -2.66 24.56
CA LYS A 134 -4.94 -2.65 26.03
C LYS A 134 -5.31 -1.31 26.66
N ALA A 135 -5.04 -0.20 25.98
CA ALA A 135 -5.29 1.14 26.50
C ALA A 135 -6.73 1.65 26.26
N HIS A 136 -7.31 1.35 25.10
CA HIS A 136 -8.60 1.89 24.64
C HIS A 136 -9.64 0.80 24.29
N GLY A 137 -9.31 -0.47 24.47
CA GLY A 137 -10.20 -1.59 24.23
C GLY A 137 -10.14 -2.16 22.80
N ALA A 138 -10.70 -3.37 22.65
CA ALA A 138 -10.60 -4.14 21.41
C ALA A 138 -11.32 -3.48 20.22
N LEU A 139 -12.45 -2.80 20.45
CA LEU A 139 -13.21 -2.15 19.39
C LEU A 139 -12.43 -1.00 18.75
N VAL A 140 -11.74 -0.19 19.56
CA VAL A 140 -10.89 0.90 19.08
C VAL A 140 -9.69 0.35 18.31
N ALA A 141 -9.05 -0.71 18.82
CA ALA A 141 -7.96 -1.39 18.11
C ALA A 141 -8.39 -1.92 16.74
N LEU A 142 -9.60 -2.50 16.64
CA LEU A 142 -10.16 -2.92 15.35
C LEU A 142 -10.37 -1.73 14.41
N GLY A 143 -10.86 -0.60 14.91
CA GLY A 143 -10.97 0.64 14.13
C GLY A 143 -9.62 1.11 13.55
N PHE A 144 -8.54 1.01 14.33
CA PHE A 144 -7.18 1.30 13.85
C PHE A 144 -6.73 0.29 12.79
N VAL A 145 -6.90 -1.00 13.02
CA VAL A 145 -6.55 -2.05 12.04
C VAL A 145 -7.28 -1.82 10.72
N ILE A 146 -8.58 -1.55 10.76
CA ILE A 146 -9.38 -1.25 9.56
C ILE A 146 -8.85 0.00 8.85
N SER A 147 -8.52 1.06 9.59
CA SER A 147 -8.00 2.30 9.02
C SER A 147 -6.64 2.11 8.37
N ILE A 148 -5.74 1.34 8.99
CA ILE A 148 -4.42 1.01 8.45
C ILE A 148 -4.56 0.17 7.17
N VAL A 149 -5.43 -0.84 7.18
CA VAL A 149 -5.72 -1.65 5.99
C VAL A 149 -6.27 -0.77 4.86
N ALA A 150 -7.22 0.11 5.18
CA ALA A 150 -7.83 1.00 4.20
C ALA A 150 -6.81 2.00 3.62
N LEU A 151 -5.95 2.60 4.45
CA LEU A 151 -4.88 3.49 3.99
C LEU A 151 -3.85 2.75 3.12
N CYS A 152 -3.46 1.53 3.50
CA CYS A 152 -2.59 0.69 2.68
C CYS A 152 -3.20 0.44 1.29
N VAL A 153 -4.49 0.08 1.24
CA VAL A 153 -5.23 -0.13 -0.01
C VAL A 153 -5.34 1.17 -0.82
N SER A 154 -5.62 2.29 -0.15
CA SER A 154 -5.72 3.61 -0.78
C SER A 154 -4.39 3.99 -1.46
N ASN A 155 -3.30 3.98 -0.70
CA ASN A 155 -1.96 4.26 -1.21
C ASN A 155 -1.59 3.36 -2.39
N HIS A 156 -1.87 2.07 -2.26
CA HIS A 156 -1.61 1.08 -3.29
C HIS A 156 -2.33 1.37 -4.60
N PHE A 157 -3.62 1.71 -4.57
CA PHE A 157 -4.35 2.03 -5.81
C PHE A 157 -4.02 3.42 -6.36
N LEU A 158 -3.80 4.39 -5.48
CA LEU A 158 -3.38 5.74 -5.86
C LEU A 158 -2.05 5.68 -6.63
N ILE A 159 -1.07 4.94 -6.11
CA ILE A 159 0.24 4.85 -6.78
C ILE A 159 0.19 4.09 -8.09
N LEU A 160 -0.65 3.04 -8.19
CA LEU A 160 -0.88 2.36 -9.46
C LEU A 160 -1.48 3.32 -10.49
N PHE A 161 -2.46 4.13 -10.10
CA PHE A 161 -3.05 5.12 -10.98
C PHE A 161 -2.01 6.13 -11.48
N ILE A 162 -1.20 6.70 -10.58
CA ILE A 162 -0.13 7.65 -10.96
C ILE A 162 0.88 6.98 -11.88
N LYS A 163 1.39 5.79 -11.54
CA LYS A 163 2.35 5.07 -12.38
C LYS A 163 1.82 4.76 -13.78
N ARG A 164 0.54 4.42 -13.91
CA ARG A 164 -0.04 4.19 -15.23
C ARG A 164 -0.11 5.50 -16.03
N LYS A 165 -0.45 6.63 -15.39
CA LYS A 165 -0.41 7.94 -16.03
C LYS A 165 1.00 8.34 -16.47
N THR A 166 2.04 8.00 -15.71
CA THR A 166 3.43 8.27 -16.11
C THR A 166 3.88 7.45 -17.31
N VAL A 167 3.32 6.25 -17.52
CA VAL A 167 3.58 5.44 -18.72
C VAL A 167 2.98 6.10 -19.96
N ILE A 168 1.78 6.69 -19.85
CA ILE A 168 1.13 7.38 -20.99
C ILE A 168 1.83 8.71 -21.30
N SER A 169 2.25 9.45 -20.28
CA SER A 169 2.96 10.72 -20.46
C SER A 169 3.94 10.98 -19.32
N SER A 170 5.21 11.16 -19.67
CA SER A 170 6.30 11.42 -18.73
C SER A 170 6.10 12.73 -17.94
N TRP A 171 5.28 13.66 -18.42
CA TRP A 171 4.92 14.87 -17.67
C TRP A 171 4.23 14.58 -16.34
N TRP A 172 3.50 13.48 -16.23
CA TRP A 172 2.90 13.05 -14.95
C TRP A 172 3.96 12.67 -13.91
N MET A 173 5.12 12.17 -14.35
CA MET A 173 6.23 11.87 -13.44
C MET A 173 6.81 13.16 -12.86
N VAL A 174 7.05 14.16 -13.71
CA VAL A 174 7.51 15.48 -13.27
C VAL A 174 6.50 16.11 -12.32
N GLY A 175 5.21 16.10 -12.68
CA GLY A 175 4.14 16.61 -11.83
C GLY A 175 4.06 15.91 -10.47
N PHE A 176 4.25 14.59 -10.42
CA PHE A 176 4.30 13.83 -9.17
C PHE A 176 5.47 14.28 -8.28
N PHE A 177 6.69 14.35 -8.81
CA PHE A 177 7.86 14.78 -8.02
C PHE A 177 7.75 16.23 -7.56
N VAL A 178 7.25 17.14 -8.41
CA VAL A 178 6.99 18.52 -8.01
C VAL A 178 5.97 18.58 -6.87
N ALA A 179 4.87 17.82 -6.96
CA ALA A 179 3.87 17.76 -5.89
C ALA A 179 4.46 17.23 -4.58
N VAL A 180 5.32 16.21 -4.65
CA VAL A 180 6.03 15.67 -3.47
C VAL A 180 6.96 16.71 -2.84
N VAL A 181 7.76 17.39 -3.65
CA VAL A 181 8.70 18.42 -3.16
C VAL A 181 7.93 19.58 -2.52
N LEU A 182 6.85 20.04 -3.15
CA LEU A 182 6.00 21.09 -2.59
C LEU A 182 5.33 20.64 -1.28
N PHE A 183 4.88 19.39 -1.22
CA PHE A 183 4.30 18.82 0.01
C PHE A 183 5.32 18.76 1.15
N MET A 184 6.53 18.27 0.88
CA MET A 184 7.62 18.23 1.86
C MET A 184 8.08 19.63 2.29
N ALA A 185 8.20 20.56 1.33
CA ALA A 185 8.55 21.94 1.61
C ALA A 185 7.48 22.63 2.46
N GLY A 186 6.20 22.39 2.18
CA GLY A 186 5.08 22.94 2.97
C GLY A 186 5.09 22.47 4.42
N ASP A 187 5.42 21.20 4.67
CA ASP A 187 5.60 20.65 6.02
C ASP A 187 6.85 21.22 6.70
N TYR A 188 7.97 21.35 5.96
CA TYR A 188 9.22 21.91 6.47
C TYR A 188 9.08 23.39 6.88
N PHE A 189 8.46 24.22 6.03
CA PHE A 189 8.18 25.63 6.29
C PHE A 189 7.01 25.86 7.26
N GLN A 190 6.46 24.78 7.84
CA GLN A 190 5.36 24.84 8.83
C GLN A 190 4.09 25.53 8.29
N ILE A 191 3.87 25.54 6.97
CA ILE A 191 2.63 26.04 6.35
C ILE A 191 1.46 25.15 6.75
N PHE A 192 1.69 23.84 6.74
CA PHE A 192 0.85 22.84 7.38
C PHE A 192 1.74 21.85 8.13
N SER A 193 1.16 21.00 8.98
CA SER A 193 1.90 19.94 9.65
C SER A 193 1.20 18.61 9.43
N VAL A 194 1.84 17.70 8.70
CA VAL A 194 1.34 16.35 8.45
C VAL A 194 1.12 15.61 9.76
N GLN A 195 2.05 15.78 10.70
CA GLN A 195 1.94 15.20 12.04
C GLN A 195 0.69 15.70 12.77
N LYS A 196 0.42 17.02 12.79
CA LYS A 196 -0.78 17.57 13.47
C LYS A 196 -2.07 17.07 12.83
N ILE A 197 -2.14 17.02 11.50
CA ILE A 197 -3.28 16.49 10.76
C ILE A 197 -3.49 15.01 11.10
N SER A 198 -2.41 14.22 11.11
CA SER A 198 -2.45 12.81 11.48
C SER A 198 -2.95 12.63 12.90
N THR A 199 -2.35 13.34 13.88
CA THR A 199 -2.77 13.27 15.28
C THR A 199 -4.25 13.61 15.41
N TYR A 200 -4.73 14.69 14.80
CA TYR A 200 -6.13 15.10 14.87
C TYR A 200 -7.09 14.01 14.35
N LEU A 201 -6.81 13.42 13.18
CA LEU A 201 -7.67 12.40 12.60
C LEU A 201 -7.70 11.11 13.41
N PHE A 202 -6.54 10.66 13.91
CA PHE A 202 -6.44 9.38 14.60
C PHE A 202 -6.79 9.46 16.09
N THR A 203 -6.65 10.61 16.74
CA THR A 203 -7.20 10.81 18.09
C THR A 203 -8.72 10.93 18.06
N ALA A 204 -9.30 11.53 17.00
CA ALA A 204 -10.75 11.47 16.79
C ALA A 204 -11.24 10.01 16.67
N LEU A 205 -10.45 9.13 16.03
CA LEU A 205 -10.76 7.70 15.96
C LEU A 205 -10.69 6.99 17.32
N LEU A 206 -9.80 7.42 18.24
CA LEU A 206 -9.78 6.91 19.62
C LEU A 206 -11.10 7.21 20.36
N GLN A 207 -11.67 8.39 20.12
CA GLN A 207 -12.94 8.80 20.75
C GLN A 207 -14.16 8.18 20.05
N HIS A 208 -14.09 8.06 18.73
CA HIS A 208 -15.21 7.66 17.89
C HIS A 208 -14.73 6.69 16.80
N VAL A 209 -14.90 5.39 17.07
CA VAL A 209 -14.39 4.29 16.20
C VAL A 209 -14.88 4.39 14.75
N TRP A 210 -16.07 4.96 14.52
CA TRP A 210 -16.66 5.09 13.19
C TRP A 210 -15.88 6.03 12.25
N PHE A 211 -14.94 6.85 12.74
CA PHE A 211 -14.05 7.63 11.88
C PHE A 211 -13.17 6.78 10.96
N CYS A 212 -13.04 5.47 11.21
CA CYS A 212 -12.38 4.54 10.28
C CYS A 212 -13.03 4.55 8.88
N ILE A 213 -14.31 4.94 8.77
CA ILE A 213 -15.04 5.10 7.51
C ILE A 213 -14.35 6.11 6.58
N VAL A 214 -13.69 7.14 7.11
CA VAL A 214 -12.96 8.12 6.28
C VAL A 214 -11.84 7.42 5.50
N ALA A 215 -11.04 6.58 6.19
CA ALA A 215 -9.99 5.80 5.54
C ALA A 215 -10.55 4.80 4.53
N ILE A 216 -11.67 4.15 4.85
CA ILE A 216 -12.38 3.24 3.93
C ILE A 216 -12.86 4.00 2.69
N GLY A 217 -13.42 5.19 2.86
CA GLY A 217 -13.86 6.06 1.77
C GLY A 217 -12.71 6.39 0.83
N LEU A 218 -11.55 6.78 1.37
CA LEU A 218 -10.34 6.99 0.56
C LEU A 218 -9.91 5.73 -0.21
N ALA A 219 -9.94 4.56 0.43
CA ALA A 219 -9.62 3.30 -0.22
C ALA A 219 -10.55 2.98 -1.40
N VAL A 220 -11.86 3.17 -1.19
CA VAL A 220 -12.89 2.95 -2.21
C VAL A 220 -12.73 3.93 -3.37
N LEU A 221 -12.52 5.22 -3.08
CA LEU A 221 -12.31 6.25 -4.10
C LEU A 221 -11.06 5.95 -4.95
N SER A 222 -9.94 5.62 -4.30
CA SER A 222 -8.69 5.24 -4.99
C SER A 222 -8.88 3.98 -5.85
N PHE A 223 -9.59 2.98 -5.34
CA PHE A 223 -9.92 1.77 -6.09
C PHE A 223 -10.79 2.07 -7.32
N ILE A 224 -11.85 2.87 -7.18
CA ILE A 224 -12.75 3.24 -8.28
C ILE A 224 -11.97 4.02 -9.34
N ASN A 225 -11.18 5.01 -8.94
CA ASN A 225 -10.38 5.82 -9.86
C ASN A 225 -9.41 4.96 -10.68
N ASN A 226 -8.62 4.11 -10.02
CA ASN A 226 -7.72 3.18 -10.70
C ASN A 226 -8.48 2.18 -11.59
N SER A 227 -9.61 1.65 -11.14
CA SER A 227 -10.41 0.68 -11.92
C SER A 227 -10.99 1.29 -13.19
N ASN A 228 -11.55 2.50 -13.10
CA ASN A 228 -12.10 3.22 -14.24
C ASN A 228 -11.00 3.58 -15.24
N PHE A 229 -9.86 4.06 -14.73
CA PHE A 229 -8.72 4.38 -15.57
C PHE A 229 -8.20 3.13 -16.32
N LEU A 230 -8.06 2.00 -15.61
CA LEU A 230 -7.60 0.74 -16.19
C LEU A 230 -8.58 0.19 -17.23
N PHE A 231 -9.88 0.29 -16.97
CA PHE A 231 -10.90 -0.11 -17.93
C PHE A 231 -10.82 0.70 -19.23
N ASN A 232 -10.49 1.98 -19.17
CA ASN A 232 -10.41 2.83 -20.35
C ASN A 232 -9.08 2.66 -21.11
N ASN A 233 -7.98 2.36 -20.42
CA ASN A 233 -6.62 2.42 -20.99
C ASN A 233 -5.90 1.07 -21.12
N LEU A 234 -6.58 -0.06 -20.84
CA LEU A 234 -5.97 -1.40 -20.80
C LEU A 234 -5.10 -1.75 -22.02
N TYR A 235 -5.54 -1.39 -23.23
CA TYR A 235 -4.84 -1.73 -24.48
C TYR A 235 -3.76 -0.71 -24.86
N VAL A 236 -3.91 0.56 -24.44
CA VAL A 236 -2.94 1.63 -24.75
C VAL A 236 -1.63 1.41 -23.99
N GLU A 237 -1.73 0.92 -22.75
CA GLU A 237 -0.57 0.58 -21.92
C GLU A 237 0.28 -0.56 -22.50
N GLU A 238 -0.28 -1.43 -23.34
CA GLU A 238 0.48 -2.51 -23.95
C GLU A 238 1.22 -2.06 -25.21
N MET A 239 0.55 -1.29 -26.08
CA MET A 239 1.17 -0.78 -27.32
C MET A 239 2.41 0.09 -27.03
N THR A 240 2.42 0.81 -25.91
CA THR A 240 3.55 1.65 -25.48
C THR A 240 4.70 0.88 -24.82
N LYS A 241 4.49 -0.39 -24.43
CA LYS A 241 5.52 -1.23 -23.81
C LYS A 241 6.23 -2.16 -24.79
N SER A 242 5.66 -2.38 -25.98
CA SER A 242 6.22 -3.21 -27.05
C SER A 242 7.07 -2.44 -28.08
N SER A 243 7.08 -1.11 -28.01
CA SER A 243 7.93 -0.20 -28.80
C SER A 243 9.20 0.16 -28.05
#